data_AF-A0A7C7WVI7-F1
#
_entry.id   AF-A0A7C7WVI7-F1
#
_cell.length_a   1.000
_cell.length_b   1.000
_cell.length_c   1.000
_cell.angle_alpha   90.00
_cell.angle_beta   90.00
_cell.angle_gamma   90.00
#
_symmetry.space_group_name_H-M   'P 1'
#
loop_
_entity.id
_entity.type
_entity.pdbx_description
1 polymer ?
#
loop_
_entity_poly.entity_id
_entity_poly.type
_entity_poly.pdbx_seq_one_letter_code
_entity_poly.pdbx_strand_id
1 'polypeptide(L)'
;MNKAKLFVLGMSLGFGRDHEIFEGIELDEDMGDLLQEGGKISKSDMFSVAPNGKSIFQFAKTWESFDKVLKLAAKNGETITHRDLGKTIADSKSAIDMAAECDSIGHVFEPELWKGHAEEFENLFFSLKQDKRKDVDFYELQAKIAALSGKKTRAAVLKEAGIETSEVRTAFGTGDLDKFVAKLADAGLQLTLDDVKLVDREGDHTLYAKASWEKFEKIHAALVAAGEVMDPEFFFFKRGDRDSIVGSAFKHDLEDKIFNREVFKGRPGDLMEVFNRLNDAQASKIDIDAVLTGVIEDQLNVELLTGPDVNLSDLLTPLFNDSAAGPHATPVMALGLKKTWEHMDKVAEVLKSKGEVIKLETLRAPSGNDGESCLIKAAKYGQFDKVMMLLKESGEYLTDEDLLQPAKEGGKSLLDVLQETDSLQAMMDTGYWSGRSEQLVNTVWLNLKDMNKTKYKDEFRVLLTKCNIEALKKPSGPTASL
;
A
#
# COMPACT_ATOMS: atom_id res chain seq x y z
N MET A 1 -2.71 40.51 23.26
CA MET A 1 -1.96 41.66 22.70
C MET A 1 -1.97 42.84 23.67
N ASN A 2 -0.95 43.70 23.72
CA ASN A 2 -1.06 45.02 24.39
C ASN A 2 -1.97 45.95 23.55
N LYS A 3 -2.80 46.76 24.22
CA LYS A 3 -3.74 47.72 23.62
C LYS A 3 -3.11 48.64 22.56
N ALA A 4 -1.87 49.13 22.77
CA ALA A 4 -1.18 49.99 21.80
C ALA A 4 -0.88 49.29 20.48
N LYS A 5 -0.32 48.08 20.55
CA LYS A 5 0.00 47.30 19.36
C LYS A 5 -1.27 46.93 18.60
N LEU A 6 -2.35 46.60 19.31
CA LEU A 6 -3.64 46.32 18.72
C LEU A 6 -4.22 47.55 18.01
N PHE A 7 -4.16 48.73 18.64
CA PHE A 7 -4.62 49.98 18.04
C PHE A 7 -3.81 50.32 16.76
N VAL A 8 -2.48 50.26 16.83
CA VAL A 8 -1.60 50.53 15.66
C VAL A 8 -1.83 49.50 14.55
N LEU A 9 -1.91 48.21 14.89
CA LEU A 9 -2.18 47.15 13.94
C LEU A 9 -3.54 47.37 13.26
N GLY A 10 -4.58 47.58 14.05
CA GLY A 10 -5.93 47.75 13.52
C GLY A 10 -6.08 48.99 12.64
N MET A 11 -5.50 50.12 13.04
CA MET A 11 -5.47 51.34 12.22
C MET A 11 -4.66 51.13 10.93
N SER A 12 -3.57 50.36 10.97
CA SER A 12 -2.77 50.03 9.77
C SER A 12 -3.54 49.14 8.79
N LEU A 13 -4.42 48.28 9.30
CA LEU A 13 -5.36 47.48 8.50
C LEU A 13 -6.60 48.30 8.06
N GLY A 14 -6.70 49.56 8.51
CA GLY A 14 -7.75 50.50 8.12
C GLY A 14 -9.03 50.39 8.94
N PHE A 15 -9.05 49.70 10.08
CA PHE A 15 -10.20 49.70 10.98
C PHE A 15 -10.53 51.12 11.45
N GLY A 16 -11.83 51.45 11.50
CA GLY A 16 -12.30 52.69 12.10
C GLY A 16 -12.13 52.65 13.62
N ARG A 17 -12.00 53.81 14.27
CA ARG A 17 -11.81 53.89 15.73
C ARG A 17 -12.97 53.29 16.53
N ASP A 18 -14.15 53.23 15.92
CA ASP A 18 -15.40 52.66 16.41
C ASP A 18 -15.54 51.16 16.10
N HIS A 19 -14.55 50.54 15.44
CA HIS A 19 -14.60 49.12 15.10
C HIS A 19 -14.54 48.26 16.36
N GLU A 20 -15.35 47.18 16.38
CA GLU A 20 -15.50 46.28 17.53
C GLU A 20 -14.19 45.64 18.02
N ILE A 21 -13.17 45.56 17.16
CA ILE A 21 -11.84 45.06 17.52
C ILE A 21 -11.12 45.95 18.55
N PHE A 22 -11.57 47.20 18.70
CA PHE A 22 -11.07 48.15 19.70
C PHE A 22 -11.96 48.21 20.95
N GLU A 23 -12.99 47.37 21.06
CA GLU A 23 -13.81 47.27 22.27
C GLU A 23 -12.93 46.91 23.49
N GLY A 24 -13.02 47.71 24.55
CA GLY A 24 -12.14 47.60 25.73
C GLY A 24 -10.81 48.37 25.65
N ILE A 25 -10.58 49.11 24.56
CA ILE A 25 -9.48 50.08 24.45
C ILE A 25 -10.04 51.49 24.68
N GLU A 26 -9.60 52.13 25.75
CA GLU A 26 -9.87 53.54 26.02
C GLU A 26 -8.71 54.39 25.47
N LEU A 27 -9.03 55.48 24.77
CA LEU A 27 -8.06 56.41 24.22
C LEU A 27 -7.82 57.54 25.24
N ASP A 28 -7.14 57.21 26.34
CA ASP A 28 -6.79 58.10 27.45
C ASP A 28 -5.29 58.52 27.40
N GLU A 29 -4.81 59.24 28.41
CA GLU A 29 -3.40 59.66 28.51
C GLU A 29 -2.46 58.44 28.54
N ASP A 30 -2.86 57.33 29.18
CA ASP A 30 -2.10 56.08 29.24
C ASP A 30 -1.90 55.46 27.84
N MET A 31 -2.88 55.61 26.94
CA MET A 31 -2.74 55.18 25.55
C MET A 31 -1.66 56.00 24.81
N GLY A 32 -1.50 57.29 25.13
CA GLY A 32 -0.45 58.14 24.60
C GLY A 32 0.94 57.63 24.95
N ASP A 33 1.14 57.23 26.21
CA ASP A 33 2.40 56.66 26.70
C ASP A 33 2.66 55.28 26.11
N LEU A 34 1.64 54.41 26.04
CA LEU A 34 1.75 53.09 25.42
C LEU A 34 2.05 53.14 23.90
N LEU A 35 1.63 54.20 23.19
CA LEU A 35 1.97 54.41 21.78
C LEU A 35 3.42 54.90 21.60
N GLN A 36 3.96 55.66 22.56
CA GLN A 36 5.37 56.07 22.57
C GLN A 36 6.29 54.91 22.95
N GLU A 37 5.85 54.03 23.86
CA GLU A 37 6.51 52.77 24.22
C GLU A 37 6.26 51.64 23.21
N GLY A 38 5.33 51.85 22.27
CA GLY A 38 4.78 50.88 21.34
C GLY A 38 5.83 50.24 20.44
N GLY A 39 6.46 49.18 20.94
CA GLY A 39 7.45 48.42 20.20
C GLY A 39 6.90 47.87 18.88
N LYS A 40 7.83 47.61 17.96
CA LYS A 40 7.65 46.91 16.69
C LYS A 40 6.58 45.80 16.78
N ILE A 41 5.55 45.86 15.93
CA ILE A 41 4.49 44.83 15.86
C ILE A 41 5.10 43.52 15.36
N SER A 42 5.13 42.51 16.21
CA SER A 42 5.64 41.19 15.85
C SER A 42 4.56 40.31 15.22
N LYS A 43 4.98 39.24 14.55
CA LYS A 43 4.12 38.15 14.09
C LYS A 43 3.31 37.57 15.24
N SER A 44 3.92 37.39 16.41
CA SER A 44 3.19 36.92 17.60
C SER A 44 2.07 37.88 18.01
N ASP A 45 2.25 39.19 17.84
CA ASP A 45 1.21 40.17 18.13
C ASP A 45 0.03 40.03 17.14
N MET A 46 0.32 39.84 15.84
CA MET A 46 -0.69 39.68 14.79
C MET A 46 -1.57 38.43 14.98
N PHE A 47 -0.97 37.34 15.48
CA PHE A 47 -1.66 36.08 15.77
C PHE A 47 -2.15 35.99 17.23
N SER A 48 -2.16 37.10 17.97
CA SER A 48 -2.68 37.13 19.34
C SER A 48 -4.12 37.60 19.40
N VAL A 49 -4.78 37.25 20.50
CA VAL A 49 -6.15 37.66 20.79
C VAL A 49 -6.16 39.08 21.38
N ALA A 50 -7.14 39.88 20.96
CA ALA A 50 -7.45 41.20 21.50
C ALA A 50 -8.11 41.10 22.89
N PRO A 51 -8.17 42.19 23.67
CA PRO A 51 -8.78 42.19 25.00
C PRO A 51 -10.25 41.72 25.03
N ASN A 52 -10.99 41.95 23.95
CA ASN A 52 -12.38 41.48 23.78
C ASN A 52 -12.50 39.99 23.43
N GLY A 53 -11.41 39.23 23.44
CA GLY A 53 -11.39 37.80 23.10
C GLY A 53 -11.37 37.52 21.59
N LYS A 54 -11.37 38.54 20.73
CA LYS A 54 -11.38 38.35 19.27
C LYS A 54 -9.98 38.42 18.65
N SER A 55 -9.76 37.69 17.56
CA SER A 55 -8.61 37.84 16.68
C SER A 55 -8.90 38.86 15.58
N ILE A 56 -7.88 39.58 15.10
CA ILE A 56 -8.01 40.42 13.90
C ILE A 56 -8.47 39.60 12.68
N PHE A 57 -8.15 38.31 12.62
CA PHE A 57 -8.53 37.43 11.51
C PHE A 57 -10.02 37.08 11.47
N GLN A 58 -10.79 37.37 12.53
CA GLN A 58 -12.25 37.18 12.55
C GLN A 58 -13.03 38.24 11.75
N PHE A 59 -12.35 39.23 11.17
CA PHE A 59 -12.99 40.30 10.40
C PHE A 59 -12.55 40.25 8.94
N ALA A 60 -13.52 40.28 8.02
CA ALA A 60 -13.29 40.28 6.57
C ALA A 60 -12.28 41.36 6.12
N LYS A 61 -12.34 42.54 6.74
CA LYS A 61 -11.44 43.67 6.44
C LYS A 61 -9.95 43.39 6.71
N THR A 62 -9.62 42.49 7.65
CA THR A 62 -8.23 42.02 7.81
C THR A 62 -7.77 41.27 6.58
N TRP A 63 -8.64 40.45 6.00
CA TRP A 63 -8.33 39.68 4.80
C TRP A 63 -8.23 40.55 3.55
N GLU A 64 -9.12 41.54 3.41
CA GLU A 64 -9.04 42.55 2.34
C GLU A 64 -7.71 43.33 2.37
N SER A 65 -7.10 43.47 3.54
CA SER A 65 -5.80 44.12 3.76
C SER A 65 -4.70 43.14 4.16
N PHE A 66 -4.83 41.85 3.81
CA PHE A 66 -3.89 40.82 4.26
C PHE A 66 -2.47 41.04 3.71
N ASP A 67 -2.35 41.62 2.51
CA ASP A 67 -1.07 42.04 1.94
C ASP A 67 -0.32 43.01 2.87
N LYS A 68 -1.04 43.88 3.59
CA LYS A 68 -0.45 44.79 4.59
C LYS A 68 0.02 44.04 5.83
N VAL A 69 -0.68 42.98 6.24
CA VAL A 69 -0.23 42.10 7.34
C VAL A 69 1.10 41.47 6.97
N LEU A 70 1.21 40.89 5.76
CA LEU A 70 2.45 40.30 5.27
C LEU A 70 3.58 41.33 5.15
N LYS A 71 3.31 42.50 4.55
CA LYS A 71 4.29 43.60 4.42
C LYS A 71 4.75 44.13 5.77
N LEU A 72 3.86 44.23 6.75
CA LEU A 72 4.20 44.70 8.10
C LEU A 72 5.12 43.71 8.81
N ALA A 73 4.83 42.40 8.72
CA ALA A 73 5.72 41.37 9.25
C ALA A 73 7.08 41.41 8.57
N ALA A 74 7.12 41.50 7.24
CA ALA A 74 8.35 41.56 6.45
C ALA A 74 9.19 42.82 6.74
N LYS A 75 8.57 44.00 6.83
CA LYS A 75 9.22 45.25 7.28
C LYS A 75 9.86 45.06 8.65
N ASN A 76 9.26 44.20 9.46
CA ASN A 76 9.70 43.85 10.78
C ASN A 76 10.67 42.66 10.84
N GLY A 77 11.18 42.19 9.70
CA GLY A 77 12.16 41.10 9.64
C GLY A 77 11.59 39.74 10.03
N GLU A 78 10.26 39.61 10.03
CA GLU A 78 9.56 38.36 10.28
C GLU A 78 8.82 37.90 9.03
N THR A 79 8.66 36.59 8.88
CA THR A 79 7.93 35.99 7.78
C THR A 79 6.74 35.22 8.33
N ILE A 80 5.56 35.52 7.81
CA ILE A 80 4.35 34.72 8.03
C ILE A 80 4.39 33.57 7.03
N THR A 81 4.17 32.36 7.53
CA THR A 81 4.18 31.12 6.75
C THR A 81 2.84 30.41 6.87
N HIS A 82 2.56 29.45 5.98
CA HIS A 82 1.35 28.60 6.08
C HIS A 82 1.17 27.97 7.48
N ARG A 83 2.26 27.59 8.16
CA ARG A 83 2.21 27.02 9.52
C ARG A 83 1.69 28.01 10.55
N ASP A 84 1.94 29.30 10.37
CA ASP A 84 1.41 30.32 11.26
C ASP A 84 -0.11 30.44 11.11
N LEU A 85 -0.62 30.34 9.88
CA LEU A 85 -2.06 30.39 9.58
C LEU A 85 -2.83 29.19 10.15
N GLY A 86 -2.21 28.01 10.21
CA GLY A 86 -2.82 26.80 10.76
C GLY A 86 -2.81 26.71 12.29
N LYS A 87 -2.14 27.62 13.00
CA LYS A 87 -2.16 27.62 14.48
C LYS A 87 -3.51 28.05 15.00
N THR A 88 -4.00 27.39 16.04
CA THR A 88 -5.16 27.84 16.81
C THR A 88 -4.87 29.17 17.47
N ILE A 89 -5.78 30.14 17.30
CA ILE A 89 -5.66 31.51 17.82
C ILE A 89 -6.73 31.78 18.88
N ALA A 90 -8.01 31.65 18.52
CA ALA A 90 -9.15 31.95 19.37
C ALA A 90 -10.28 30.94 19.12
N ASP A 91 -11.04 30.59 20.15
CA ASP A 91 -12.21 29.70 20.06
C ASP A 91 -11.95 28.35 19.35
N SER A 92 -10.75 27.77 19.53
CA SER A 92 -10.28 26.57 18.83
C SER A 92 -10.15 26.72 17.30
N LYS A 93 -10.17 27.95 16.78
CA LYS A 93 -10.06 28.27 15.35
C LYS A 93 -8.68 28.82 15.01
N SER A 94 -8.19 28.43 13.84
CA SER A 94 -7.01 28.97 13.18
C SER A 94 -7.34 30.18 12.30
N ALA A 95 -6.32 30.86 11.77
CA ALA A 95 -6.56 31.94 10.81
C ALA A 95 -7.22 31.40 9.52
N ILE A 96 -6.92 30.17 9.13
CA ILE A 96 -7.54 29.50 7.98
C ILE A 96 -9.05 29.34 8.20
N ASP A 97 -9.46 28.88 9.39
CA ASP A 97 -10.88 28.72 9.75
C ASP A 97 -11.60 30.06 9.72
N MET A 98 -10.98 31.10 10.29
CA MET A 98 -11.55 32.45 10.31
C MET A 98 -11.63 33.07 8.90
N ALA A 99 -10.69 32.77 8.01
CA ALA A 99 -10.77 33.17 6.61
C ALA A 99 -11.95 32.52 5.89
N ALA A 100 -12.20 31.24 6.15
CA ALA A 100 -13.31 30.50 5.57
C ALA A 100 -14.68 31.00 6.07
N GLU A 101 -14.76 31.42 7.34
CA GLU A 101 -15.95 32.06 7.93
C GLU A 101 -16.22 33.47 7.38
N CYS A 102 -15.16 34.21 7.02
CA CYS A 102 -15.25 35.53 6.40
C CYS A 102 -15.41 35.49 4.87
N ASP A 103 -15.63 34.32 4.25
CA ASP A 103 -15.63 34.13 2.79
C ASP A 103 -14.38 34.72 2.09
N SER A 104 -13.26 34.74 2.81
CA SER A 104 -12.02 35.41 2.41
C SER A 104 -10.84 34.43 2.24
N ILE A 105 -11.15 33.14 2.08
CA ILE A 105 -10.16 32.05 2.02
C ILE A 105 -9.17 32.19 0.85
N GLY A 106 -9.54 32.93 -0.22
CA GLY A 106 -8.63 33.22 -1.34
C GLY A 106 -7.33 33.88 -0.90
N HIS A 107 -7.36 34.72 0.15
CA HIS A 107 -6.18 35.39 0.69
C HIS A 107 -5.20 34.44 1.39
N VAL A 108 -5.68 33.28 1.87
CA VAL A 108 -4.80 32.24 2.45
C VAL A 108 -3.94 31.59 1.37
N PHE A 109 -4.34 31.67 0.10
CA PHE A 109 -3.65 31.06 -1.04
C PHE A 109 -2.69 32.00 -1.78
N GLU A 110 -2.28 33.10 -1.15
CA GLU A 110 -1.24 33.97 -1.72
C GLU A 110 0.06 33.18 -1.96
N PRO A 111 0.61 33.14 -3.20
CA PRO A 111 1.70 32.22 -3.56
C PRO A 111 2.96 32.31 -2.67
N GLU A 112 3.31 33.50 -2.19
CA GLU A 112 4.50 33.72 -1.34
C GLU A 112 4.43 32.96 -0.01
N LEU A 113 3.24 32.71 0.53
CA LEU A 113 3.06 31.93 1.77
C LEU A 113 3.42 30.45 1.60
N TRP A 114 3.32 29.97 0.36
CA TRP A 114 3.43 28.56 -0.01
C TRP A 114 4.70 28.25 -0.79
N LYS A 115 5.62 29.22 -0.92
CA LYS A 115 6.92 29.02 -1.55
C LYS A 115 7.67 27.86 -0.87
N GLY A 116 7.98 26.83 -1.65
CA GLY A 116 8.62 25.61 -1.15
C GLY A 116 7.70 24.61 -0.44
N HIS A 117 6.39 24.89 -0.37
CA HIS A 117 5.37 24.11 0.34
C HIS A 117 4.14 23.84 -0.54
N ALA A 118 4.40 23.47 -1.81
CA ALA A 118 3.35 23.26 -2.79
C ALA A 118 2.41 22.11 -2.42
N GLU A 119 2.92 21.04 -1.81
CA GLU A 119 2.10 19.90 -1.41
C GLU A 119 1.15 20.24 -0.26
N GLU A 120 1.63 20.98 0.75
CA GLU A 120 0.79 21.46 1.84
C GLU A 120 -0.30 22.43 1.34
N PHE A 121 0.03 23.25 0.34
CA PHE A 121 -0.95 24.10 -0.37
C PHE A 121 -2.04 23.27 -1.01
N GLU A 122 -1.66 22.27 -1.82
CA GLU A 122 -2.61 21.41 -2.53
C GLU A 122 -3.49 20.65 -1.54
N ASN A 123 -2.90 20.10 -0.47
CA ASN A 123 -3.64 19.38 0.56
C ASN A 123 -4.68 20.27 1.26
N LEU A 124 -4.30 21.49 1.65
CA LEU A 124 -5.26 22.43 2.22
C LEU A 124 -6.34 22.81 1.20
N PHE A 125 -5.94 23.11 -0.03
CA PHE A 125 -6.89 23.51 -1.07
C PHE A 125 -7.97 22.43 -1.28
N PHE A 126 -7.58 21.17 -1.34
CA PHE A 126 -8.51 20.06 -1.58
C PHE A 126 -9.22 19.51 -0.32
N SER A 127 -8.81 19.90 0.89
CA SER A 127 -9.60 19.63 2.11
C SER A 127 -10.75 20.63 2.30
N LEU A 128 -10.68 21.79 1.65
CA LEU A 128 -11.78 22.76 1.69
C LEU A 128 -12.94 22.34 0.80
N LYS A 129 -14.17 22.65 1.26
CA LYS A 129 -15.38 22.49 0.47
C LYS A 129 -15.30 23.30 -0.83
N GLN A 130 -15.85 22.73 -1.90
CA GLN A 130 -15.73 23.28 -3.24
C GLN A 130 -16.29 24.70 -3.38
N ASP A 131 -17.39 25.01 -2.70
CA ASP A 131 -18.04 26.33 -2.68
C ASP A 131 -17.11 27.43 -2.18
N LYS A 132 -16.20 27.10 -1.25
CA LYS A 132 -15.22 28.04 -0.68
C LYS A 132 -14.05 28.33 -1.62
N ARG A 133 -13.78 27.46 -2.59
CA ARG A 133 -12.63 27.57 -3.50
C ARG A 133 -13.01 27.69 -4.98
N LYS A 134 -14.30 27.81 -5.29
CA LYS A 134 -14.83 27.82 -6.66
C LYS A 134 -14.29 28.93 -7.56
N ASP A 135 -13.96 30.08 -6.96
CA ASP A 135 -13.48 31.28 -7.66
C ASP A 135 -11.95 31.34 -7.73
N VAL A 136 -11.27 30.30 -7.25
CA VAL A 136 -9.81 30.22 -7.21
C VAL A 136 -9.30 29.27 -8.30
N ASP A 137 -8.50 29.78 -9.22
CA ASP A 137 -7.84 28.95 -10.24
C ASP A 137 -6.67 28.18 -9.61
N PHE A 138 -6.92 26.90 -9.34
CA PHE A 138 -5.95 25.99 -8.75
C PHE A 138 -4.67 25.87 -9.60
N TYR A 139 -4.77 25.66 -10.90
CA TYR A 139 -3.59 25.40 -11.74
C TYR A 139 -2.76 26.67 -11.92
N GLU A 140 -3.40 27.84 -11.99
CA GLU A 140 -2.70 29.11 -12.01
C GLU A 140 -1.90 29.32 -10.72
N LEU A 141 -2.51 29.06 -9.56
CA LEU A 141 -1.82 29.17 -8.27
C LEU A 141 -0.69 28.15 -8.13
N GLN A 142 -0.93 26.89 -8.49
CA GLN A 142 0.07 25.83 -8.45
C GLN A 142 1.29 26.20 -9.30
N ALA A 143 1.06 26.75 -10.51
CA ALA A 143 2.12 27.22 -11.39
C ALA A 143 2.89 28.40 -10.79
N LYS A 144 2.20 29.39 -10.20
CA LYS A 144 2.84 30.53 -9.52
C LYS A 144 3.71 30.07 -8.34
N ILE A 145 3.19 29.18 -7.49
CA ILE A 145 3.91 28.64 -6.33
C ILE A 145 5.15 27.86 -6.77
N ALA A 146 5.03 27.00 -7.78
CA ALA A 146 6.15 26.25 -8.33
C ALA A 146 7.23 27.19 -8.92
N ALA A 147 6.81 28.24 -9.63
CA ALA A 147 7.72 29.22 -10.23
C ALA A 147 8.53 30.00 -9.16
N LEU A 148 7.96 30.28 -7.99
CA LEU A 148 8.69 30.89 -6.86
C LEU A 148 9.84 30.01 -6.35
N SER A 149 9.77 28.70 -6.59
CA SER A 149 10.83 27.73 -6.30
C SER A 149 11.68 27.35 -7.52
N GLY A 150 11.53 28.07 -8.64
CA GLY A 150 12.26 27.79 -9.88
C GLY A 150 11.88 26.48 -10.56
N LYS A 151 10.70 25.92 -10.23
CA LYS A 151 10.18 24.67 -10.81
C LYS A 151 9.03 24.96 -11.77
N LYS A 152 8.77 24.03 -12.69
CA LYS A 152 7.54 23.98 -13.48
C LYS A 152 6.67 22.82 -13.02
N THR A 153 5.35 23.02 -13.01
CA THR A 153 4.40 21.94 -12.73
C THR A 153 4.24 21.06 -13.98
N ARG A 154 3.82 19.81 -13.80
CA ARG A 154 3.49 18.95 -14.94
C ARG A 154 2.40 19.55 -15.82
N ALA A 155 1.36 20.15 -15.22
CA ALA A 155 0.31 20.85 -15.96
C ALA A 155 0.86 22.01 -16.82
N ALA A 156 1.84 22.77 -16.34
CA ALA A 156 2.49 23.83 -17.13
C ALA A 156 3.32 23.27 -18.29
N VAL A 157 4.05 22.17 -18.06
CA VAL A 157 4.82 21.48 -19.12
C VAL A 157 3.90 20.95 -20.22
N LEU A 158 2.78 20.32 -19.86
CA LEU A 158 1.79 19.84 -20.82
C LEU A 158 1.15 21.00 -21.61
N LYS A 159 0.83 22.10 -20.94
CA LYS A 159 0.26 23.29 -21.58
C LYS A 159 1.22 23.92 -22.60
N GLU A 160 2.51 23.99 -22.30
CA GLU A 160 3.54 24.44 -23.24
C GLU A 160 3.64 23.54 -24.49
N ALA A 161 3.33 22.26 -24.34
CA ALA A 161 3.21 21.28 -25.42
C ALA A 161 1.84 21.31 -26.15
N GLY A 162 0.92 22.20 -25.79
CA GLY A 162 -0.42 22.27 -26.38
C GLY A 162 -1.34 21.11 -25.96
N ILE A 163 -1.14 20.59 -24.75
CA ILE A 163 -1.92 19.52 -24.14
C ILE A 163 -2.61 20.07 -22.89
N GLU A 164 -3.94 20.07 -22.90
CA GLU A 164 -4.74 20.46 -21.73
C GLU A 164 -4.85 19.31 -20.72
N THR A 165 -4.94 19.61 -19.42
CA THR A 165 -5.05 18.58 -18.38
C THR A 165 -6.33 17.73 -18.49
N SER A 166 -7.39 18.28 -19.09
CA SER A 166 -8.63 17.55 -19.41
C SER A 166 -8.43 16.47 -20.48
N GLU A 167 -7.48 16.66 -21.40
CA GLU A 167 -7.13 15.66 -22.41
C GLU A 167 -6.48 14.44 -21.77
N VAL A 168 -5.63 14.63 -20.76
CA VAL A 168 -5.00 13.53 -20.00
C VAL A 168 -6.10 12.67 -19.36
N ARG A 169 -7.06 13.30 -18.68
CA ARG A 169 -8.18 12.58 -18.04
C ARG A 169 -9.03 11.83 -19.04
N THR A 170 -9.30 12.45 -20.16
CA THR A 170 -10.09 11.82 -21.22
C THR A 170 -9.31 10.61 -21.74
N ALA A 171 -8.03 10.72 -22.05
CA ALA A 171 -7.20 9.61 -22.53
C ALA A 171 -7.19 8.41 -21.56
N PHE A 172 -7.03 8.67 -20.26
CA PHE A 172 -7.03 7.64 -19.23
C PHE A 172 -8.42 7.02 -19.01
N GLY A 173 -9.48 7.83 -19.00
CA GLY A 173 -10.85 7.39 -18.80
C GLY A 173 -11.48 6.85 -20.09
N THR A 174 -12.18 7.69 -20.84
CA THR A 174 -13.06 7.28 -21.97
C THR A 174 -12.43 7.37 -23.36
N GLY A 175 -11.25 7.98 -23.47
CA GLY A 175 -10.54 8.30 -24.71
C GLY A 175 -9.59 7.21 -25.18
N ASP A 176 -8.60 7.59 -25.97
CA ASP A 176 -7.60 6.69 -26.57
C ASP A 176 -6.22 6.98 -25.98
N LEU A 177 -5.75 6.09 -25.11
CA LEU A 177 -4.46 6.24 -24.42
C LEU A 177 -3.28 6.17 -25.39
N ASP A 178 -3.36 5.30 -26.40
CA ASP A 178 -2.25 5.08 -27.34
C ASP A 178 -2.03 6.35 -28.21
N LYS A 179 -3.13 7.00 -28.62
CA LYS A 179 -3.07 8.32 -29.29
C LYS A 179 -2.52 9.41 -28.39
N PHE A 180 -2.86 9.41 -27.11
CA PHE A 180 -2.35 10.40 -26.16
C PHE A 180 -0.85 10.23 -25.94
N VAL A 181 -0.36 9.00 -25.77
CA VAL A 181 1.07 8.70 -25.65
C VAL A 181 1.82 9.13 -26.90
N ALA A 182 1.26 8.90 -28.10
CA ALA A 182 1.86 9.39 -29.34
C ALA A 182 1.92 10.94 -29.37
N LYS A 183 0.85 11.63 -28.95
CA LYS A 183 0.82 13.10 -28.86
C LYS A 183 1.89 13.63 -27.89
N LEU A 184 2.11 12.97 -26.76
CA LEU A 184 3.22 13.31 -25.83
C LEU A 184 4.57 13.16 -26.52
N ALA A 185 4.80 12.03 -27.20
CA ALA A 185 6.04 11.74 -27.90
C ALA A 185 6.34 12.76 -29.02
N ASP A 186 5.33 13.15 -29.80
CA ASP A 186 5.44 14.18 -30.85
C ASP A 186 5.86 15.55 -30.27
N ALA A 187 5.50 15.83 -29.02
CA ALA A 187 5.91 17.01 -28.28
C ALA A 187 7.26 16.84 -27.54
N GLY A 188 7.94 15.71 -27.71
CA GLY A 188 9.20 15.41 -27.01
C GLY A 188 9.03 15.07 -25.52
N LEU A 189 7.81 14.69 -25.11
CA LEU A 189 7.47 14.29 -23.75
C LEU A 189 7.21 12.78 -23.68
N GLN A 190 7.29 12.23 -22.47
CA GLN A 190 6.87 10.87 -22.16
C GLN A 190 5.74 10.89 -21.13
N LEU A 191 5.02 9.77 -21.03
CA LEU A 191 4.06 9.54 -19.96
C LEU A 191 4.82 9.40 -18.64
N THR A 192 4.44 10.16 -17.62
CA THR A 192 5.08 10.12 -16.30
C THR A 192 4.08 9.83 -15.19
N LEU A 193 4.57 9.48 -13.99
CA LEU A 193 3.70 9.31 -12.82
C LEU A 193 2.93 10.58 -12.47
N ASP A 194 3.50 11.76 -12.78
CA ASP A 194 2.84 13.04 -12.56
C ASP A 194 1.57 13.20 -13.41
N ASP A 195 1.48 12.58 -14.59
CA ASP A 195 0.24 12.56 -15.39
C ASP A 195 -0.89 11.78 -14.70
N VAL A 196 -0.51 10.72 -13.97
CA VAL A 196 -1.44 9.94 -13.16
C VAL A 196 -1.88 10.72 -11.91
N LYS A 197 -0.94 11.46 -11.32
CA LYS A 197 -1.13 12.29 -10.11
C LYS A 197 -1.82 13.63 -10.40
N LEU A 198 -2.05 14.01 -11.66
CA LEU A 198 -2.83 15.20 -11.98
C LEU A 198 -4.21 15.10 -11.33
N VAL A 199 -4.61 16.17 -10.65
CA VAL A 199 -5.89 16.29 -9.97
C VAL A 199 -6.85 17.18 -10.73
N ASP A 200 -8.17 16.97 -10.64
CA ASP A 200 -9.17 17.87 -11.20
C ASP A 200 -9.59 18.97 -10.21
N ARG A 201 -10.69 19.66 -10.54
CA ARG A 201 -11.30 20.68 -9.69
C ARG A 201 -11.73 20.13 -8.34
N GLU A 202 -12.10 18.86 -8.24
CA GLU A 202 -12.47 18.23 -6.97
C GLU A 202 -11.25 17.78 -6.16
N GLY A 203 -10.14 17.50 -6.83
CA GLY A 203 -8.90 16.98 -6.23
C GLY A 203 -8.66 15.50 -6.53
N ASP A 204 -9.51 14.90 -7.36
CA ASP A 204 -9.42 13.49 -7.70
C ASP A 204 -8.26 13.27 -8.65
N HIS A 205 -7.40 12.29 -8.39
CA HIS A 205 -6.33 11.90 -9.33
C HIS A 205 -6.90 11.22 -10.60
N THR A 206 -6.06 11.02 -11.62
CA THR A 206 -6.51 10.49 -12.92
C THR A 206 -7.08 9.06 -12.83
N LEU A 207 -6.61 8.25 -11.88
CA LEU A 207 -7.15 6.92 -11.55
C LEU A 207 -8.35 6.91 -10.57
N TYR A 208 -9.04 8.02 -10.35
CA TYR A 208 -10.15 8.04 -9.40
C TYR A 208 -11.39 7.29 -9.91
N ALA A 209 -11.71 7.44 -11.19
CA ALA A 209 -12.91 6.85 -11.79
C ALA A 209 -12.65 5.41 -12.26
N LYS A 210 -13.69 4.56 -12.16
CA LYS A 210 -13.65 3.16 -12.60
C LYS A 210 -13.16 2.98 -14.05
N ALA A 211 -13.60 3.84 -14.97
CA ALA A 211 -13.20 3.77 -16.39
C ALA A 211 -11.68 3.88 -16.60
N SER A 212 -10.97 4.63 -15.74
CA SER A 212 -9.52 4.74 -15.82
C SER A 212 -8.80 3.44 -15.49
N TRP A 213 -9.38 2.63 -14.59
CA TRP A 213 -8.83 1.34 -14.18
C TRP A 213 -8.94 0.27 -15.26
N GLU A 214 -9.93 0.36 -16.15
CA GLU A 214 -10.06 -0.55 -17.31
C GLU A 214 -8.85 -0.46 -18.25
N LYS A 215 -8.10 0.64 -18.19
CA LYS A 215 -6.86 0.85 -18.95
C LYS A 215 -5.59 0.73 -18.11
N PHE A 216 -5.69 0.37 -16.84
CA PHE A 216 -4.55 0.41 -15.91
C PHE A 216 -3.35 -0.40 -16.43
N GLU A 217 -3.57 -1.58 -17.00
CA GLU A 217 -2.50 -2.41 -17.57
C GLU A 217 -1.74 -1.68 -18.70
N LYS A 218 -2.45 -0.97 -19.58
CA LYS A 218 -1.81 -0.17 -20.65
C LYS A 218 -1.07 1.04 -20.08
N ILE A 219 -1.66 1.70 -19.08
CA ILE A 219 -1.02 2.83 -18.39
C ILE A 219 0.28 2.38 -17.72
N HIS A 220 0.23 1.27 -16.99
CA HIS A 220 1.39 0.68 -16.34
C HIS A 220 2.47 0.30 -17.37
N ALA A 221 2.11 -0.38 -18.46
CA ALA A 221 3.06 -0.72 -19.52
C ALA A 221 3.72 0.52 -20.15
N ALA A 222 2.96 1.58 -20.40
CA ALA A 222 3.48 2.83 -20.95
C ALA A 222 4.43 3.56 -19.97
N LEU A 223 4.12 3.55 -18.66
CA LEU A 223 5.00 4.10 -17.62
C LEU A 223 6.31 3.30 -17.52
N VAL A 224 6.23 1.97 -17.50
CA VAL A 224 7.42 1.10 -17.50
C VAL A 224 8.29 1.35 -18.74
N ALA A 225 7.68 1.51 -19.92
CA ALA A 225 8.39 1.83 -21.15
C ALA A 225 9.08 3.22 -21.10
N ALA A 226 8.55 4.16 -20.32
CA ALA A 226 9.17 5.45 -20.05
C ALA A 226 10.22 5.41 -18.93
N GLY A 227 10.45 4.25 -18.30
CA GLY A 227 11.39 4.10 -17.18
C GLY A 227 10.84 4.58 -15.83
N GLU A 228 9.54 4.82 -15.73
CA GLU A 228 8.88 5.20 -14.49
C GLU A 228 8.65 3.98 -13.59
N VAL A 229 8.77 4.17 -12.27
CA VAL A 229 8.57 3.12 -11.27
C VAL A 229 7.53 3.59 -10.26
N MET A 230 6.41 2.86 -10.16
CA MET A 230 5.41 3.08 -9.12
C MET A 230 5.96 2.61 -7.77
N ASP A 231 6.59 3.52 -7.04
CA ASP A 231 7.06 3.32 -5.67
C ASP A 231 5.90 3.20 -4.67
N PRO A 232 6.13 2.79 -3.42
CA PRO A 232 5.07 2.70 -2.43
C PRO A 232 4.28 3.99 -2.24
N GLU A 233 4.95 5.15 -2.19
CA GLU A 233 4.32 6.46 -2.01
C GLU A 233 3.35 6.83 -3.15
N PHE A 234 3.63 6.40 -4.38
CA PHE A 234 2.72 6.58 -5.51
C PHE A 234 1.32 6.03 -5.20
N PHE A 235 1.21 4.83 -4.64
CA PHE A 235 -0.09 4.20 -4.36
C PHE A 235 -0.89 4.93 -3.27
N PHE A 236 -0.20 5.63 -2.37
CA PHE A 236 -0.83 6.43 -1.30
C PHE A 236 -1.02 7.90 -1.67
N PHE A 237 -0.63 8.30 -2.88
CA PHE A 237 -0.87 9.65 -3.38
C PHE A 237 -2.36 10.00 -3.30
N LYS A 238 -2.66 11.10 -2.61
CA LYS A 238 -3.95 11.77 -2.56
C LYS A 238 -3.76 13.26 -2.32
N ARG A 239 -4.85 14.02 -2.45
CA ARG A 239 -4.89 15.43 -2.06
C ARG A 239 -6.03 15.73 -1.12
N GLY A 240 -5.71 16.39 0.00
CA GLY A 240 -6.68 16.74 1.03
C GLY A 240 -7.44 15.51 1.53
N ASP A 241 -8.76 15.60 1.51
CA ASP A 241 -9.67 14.55 1.99
C ASP A 241 -10.09 13.56 0.89
N ARG A 242 -9.47 13.61 -0.29
CA ARG A 242 -9.80 12.70 -1.41
C ARG A 242 -9.20 11.32 -1.20
N ASP A 243 -9.77 10.35 -1.93
CA ASP A 243 -9.28 8.98 -1.96
C ASP A 243 -7.86 8.93 -2.55
N SER A 244 -7.00 8.06 -2.03
CA SER A 244 -5.70 7.76 -2.64
C SER A 244 -5.86 6.84 -3.85
N ILE A 245 -4.77 6.61 -4.60
CA ILE A 245 -4.78 5.67 -5.72
C ILE A 245 -5.22 4.27 -5.25
N VAL A 246 -4.63 3.77 -4.17
CA VAL A 246 -5.03 2.49 -3.58
C VAL A 246 -6.44 2.54 -3.00
N GLY A 247 -6.83 3.65 -2.36
CA GLY A 247 -8.19 3.84 -1.85
C GLY A 247 -9.25 3.79 -2.97
N SER A 248 -8.96 4.41 -4.11
CA SER A 248 -9.80 4.40 -5.30
C SER A 248 -9.91 3.00 -5.91
N ALA A 249 -8.84 2.21 -5.92
CA ALA A 249 -8.91 0.82 -6.37
C ALA A 249 -9.89 0.01 -5.53
N PHE A 250 -9.76 0.08 -4.19
CA PHE A 250 -10.67 -0.62 -3.27
C PHE A 250 -12.12 -0.13 -3.36
N LYS A 251 -12.33 1.17 -3.60
CA LYS A 251 -13.67 1.75 -3.77
C LYS A 251 -14.42 1.17 -4.98
N HIS A 252 -13.69 0.72 -6.00
CA HIS A 252 -14.25 0.16 -7.23
C HIS A 252 -14.10 -1.37 -7.33
N ASP A 253 -13.62 -2.03 -6.27
CA ASP A 253 -13.26 -3.46 -6.23
C ASP A 253 -12.27 -3.86 -7.34
N LEU A 254 -11.17 -3.10 -7.45
CA LEU A 254 -10.12 -3.24 -8.47
C LEU A 254 -8.71 -3.30 -7.85
N GLU A 255 -8.61 -3.68 -6.57
CA GLU A 255 -7.34 -3.86 -5.88
C GLU A 255 -6.42 -4.90 -6.55
N ASP A 256 -6.97 -5.87 -7.27
CA ASP A 256 -6.22 -6.85 -8.08
C ASP A 256 -5.36 -6.21 -9.18
N LYS A 257 -5.76 -5.02 -9.67
CA LYS A 257 -4.97 -4.24 -10.62
C LYS A 257 -3.71 -3.66 -10.00
N ILE A 258 -3.68 -3.40 -8.69
CA ILE A 258 -2.48 -2.96 -7.97
C ILE A 258 -1.70 -4.19 -7.50
N PHE A 259 -2.36 -5.06 -6.75
CA PHE A 259 -1.75 -6.23 -6.11
C PHE A 259 -1.65 -7.40 -7.10
N ASN A 260 -0.78 -7.25 -8.09
CA ASN A 260 -0.39 -8.32 -9.00
C ASN A 260 1.12 -8.32 -9.25
N ARG A 261 1.60 -9.44 -9.78
CA ARG A 261 3.03 -9.68 -9.99
C ARG A 261 3.69 -8.77 -11.03
N GLU A 262 2.94 -8.25 -12.01
CA GLU A 262 3.52 -7.40 -13.06
C GLU A 262 3.85 -6.00 -12.53
N VAL A 263 2.97 -5.42 -11.71
CA VAL A 263 3.19 -4.10 -11.08
C VAL A 263 4.42 -4.13 -10.19
N PHE A 264 4.59 -5.19 -9.41
CA PHE A 264 5.70 -5.35 -8.46
C PHE A 264 6.82 -6.24 -8.98
N LYS A 265 6.93 -6.41 -10.31
CA LYS A 265 7.93 -7.31 -10.90
C LYS A 265 9.33 -6.98 -10.40
N GLY A 266 9.91 -7.95 -9.70
CA GLY A 266 11.24 -7.86 -9.09
C GLY A 266 11.37 -6.94 -7.89
N ARG A 267 10.25 -6.48 -7.32
CA ARG A 267 10.18 -5.56 -6.17
C ARG A 267 9.26 -6.11 -5.05
N PRO A 268 9.56 -7.29 -4.48
CA PRO A 268 8.75 -7.87 -3.41
C PRO A 268 8.73 -7.01 -2.13
N GLY A 269 9.79 -6.23 -1.86
CA GLY A 269 9.83 -5.29 -0.74
C GLY A 269 8.78 -4.19 -0.86
N ASP A 270 8.70 -3.55 -2.03
CA ASP A 270 7.71 -2.49 -2.31
C ASP A 270 6.27 -3.02 -2.22
N LEU A 271 6.03 -4.26 -2.69
CA LEU A 271 4.74 -4.92 -2.54
C LEU A 271 4.33 -5.02 -1.06
N MET A 272 5.26 -5.53 -0.22
CA MET A 272 5.00 -5.69 1.21
C MET A 272 4.86 -4.33 1.92
N GLU A 273 5.62 -3.32 1.52
CA GLU A 273 5.46 -1.97 2.07
C GLU A 273 4.07 -1.39 1.79
N VAL A 274 3.55 -1.56 0.57
CA VAL A 274 2.19 -1.13 0.22
C VAL A 274 1.16 -1.92 0.99
N PHE A 275 1.30 -3.25 1.07
CA PHE A 275 0.38 -4.13 1.78
C PHE A 275 0.33 -3.82 3.28
N ASN A 276 1.48 -3.63 3.93
CA ASN A 276 1.60 -3.39 5.38
C ASN A 276 1.05 -2.02 5.81
N ARG A 277 0.83 -1.09 4.87
CA ARG A 277 0.19 0.21 5.11
C ARG A 277 -1.35 0.16 4.99
N LEU A 278 -1.92 -0.95 4.52
CA LEU A 278 -3.37 -1.13 4.45
C LEU A 278 -3.97 -1.35 5.83
N ASN A 279 -5.26 -1.04 5.97
CA ASN A 279 -6.03 -1.48 7.14
C ASN A 279 -6.50 -2.93 6.99
N ASP A 280 -6.91 -3.57 8.09
CA ASP A 280 -7.32 -4.99 8.12
C ASP A 280 -8.42 -5.33 7.11
N ALA A 281 -9.41 -4.43 6.93
CA ALA A 281 -10.51 -4.66 6.00
C ALA A 281 -10.01 -4.70 4.54
N GLN A 282 -9.11 -3.80 4.17
CA GLN A 282 -8.46 -3.78 2.86
C GLN A 282 -7.54 -4.99 2.66
N ALA A 283 -6.67 -5.27 3.64
CA ALA A 283 -5.73 -6.39 3.59
C ALA A 283 -6.46 -7.74 3.42
N SER A 284 -7.62 -7.91 4.07
CA SER A 284 -8.42 -9.15 4.00
C SER A 284 -8.95 -9.52 2.61
N LYS A 285 -8.98 -8.56 1.67
CA LYS A 285 -9.43 -8.79 0.29
C LYS A 285 -8.32 -9.31 -0.62
N ILE A 286 -7.06 -9.28 -0.17
CA ILE A 286 -5.90 -9.59 -1.00
C ILE A 286 -5.30 -10.93 -0.56
N ASP A 287 -5.13 -11.86 -1.49
CA ASP A 287 -4.30 -13.04 -1.30
C ASP A 287 -2.81 -12.66 -1.47
N ILE A 288 -2.26 -12.03 -0.44
CA ILE A 288 -0.90 -11.47 -0.50
C ILE A 288 0.17 -12.54 -0.67
N ASP A 289 -0.04 -13.74 -0.12
CA ASP A 289 0.92 -14.85 -0.27
C ASP A 289 0.99 -15.31 -1.73
N ALA A 290 -0.15 -15.43 -2.41
CA ALA A 290 -0.18 -15.76 -3.84
C ALA A 290 0.50 -14.69 -4.71
N VAL A 291 0.28 -13.40 -4.41
CA VAL A 291 0.92 -12.30 -5.16
C VAL A 291 2.42 -12.24 -4.90
N LEU A 292 2.84 -12.32 -3.63
CA LEU A 292 4.25 -12.26 -3.22
C LEU A 292 5.05 -13.43 -3.80
N THR A 293 4.52 -14.65 -3.68
CA THR A 293 5.17 -15.83 -4.27
C THR A 293 5.28 -15.70 -5.79
N GLY A 294 4.25 -15.20 -6.47
CA GLY A 294 4.30 -14.93 -7.90
C GLY A 294 5.38 -13.92 -8.31
N VAL A 295 5.56 -12.83 -7.56
CA VAL A 295 6.63 -11.84 -7.80
C VAL A 295 8.01 -12.47 -7.69
N ILE A 296 8.24 -13.27 -6.65
CA ILE A 296 9.54 -13.91 -6.39
C ILE A 296 9.81 -15.01 -7.41
N GLU A 297 8.79 -15.79 -7.78
CA GLU A 297 8.90 -16.81 -8.82
C GLU A 297 9.35 -16.26 -10.16
N ASP A 298 8.93 -15.05 -10.53
CA ASP A 298 9.35 -14.43 -11.79
C ASP A 298 10.81 -14.00 -11.81
N GLN A 299 11.46 -13.94 -10.66
CA GLN A 299 12.91 -13.74 -10.53
C GLN A 299 13.69 -15.06 -10.47
N LEU A 300 13.00 -16.18 -10.24
CA LEU A 300 13.64 -17.47 -10.05
C LEU A 300 14.18 -18.02 -11.36
N ASN A 301 15.50 -18.17 -11.45
CA ASN A 301 16.13 -18.85 -12.58
C ASN A 301 16.11 -20.37 -12.34
N VAL A 302 15.24 -21.08 -13.06
CA VAL A 302 15.08 -22.54 -12.93
C VAL A 302 16.34 -23.31 -13.34
N GLU A 303 17.16 -22.78 -14.25
CA GLU A 303 18.43 -23.41 -14.61
C GLU A 303 19.40 -23.46 -13.41
N LEU A 304 19.34 -22.45 -12.54
CA LEU A 304 20.10 -22.43 -11.29
C LEU A 304 19.55 -23.40 -10.25
N LEU A 305 18.29 -23.86 -10.37
CA LEU A 305 17.68 -24.86 -9.49
C LEU A 305 17.83 -26.30 -9.98
N THR A 306 18.14 -26.49 -11.26
CA THR A 306 18.25 -27.82 -11.90
C THR A 306 19.65 -28.12 -12.41
N GLY A 307 20.59 -27.21 -12.18
CA GLY A 307 22.00 -27.35 -12.53
C GLY A 307 22.74 -28.33 -11.60
N PRO A 308 23.90 -28.84 -12.02
CA PRO A 308 24.67 -29.83 -11.26
C PRO A 308 25.19 -29.30 -9.92
N ASP A 309 25.21 -27.97 -9.71
CA ASP A 309 25.77 -27.33 -8.52
C ASP A 309 24.76 -27.09 -7.40
N VAL A 310 23.47 -27.38 -7.62
CA VAL A 310 22.38 -27.22 -6.64
C VAL A 310 22.52 -28.15 -5.45
N ASN A 311 22.36 -27.63 -4.24
CA ASN A 311 22.33 -28.37 -2.98
C ASN A 311 21.01 -28.10 -2.23
N LEU A 312 20.70 -28.95 -1.26
CA LEU A 312 19.48 -28.88 -0.46
C LEU A 312 19.36 -27.55 0.29
N SER A 313 20.50 -26.98 0.74
CA SER A 313 20.54 -25.66 1.36
C SER A 313 20.06 -24.54 0.44
N ASP A 314 20.25 -24.68 -0.88
CA ASP A 314 19.83 -23.66 -1.85
C ASP A 314 18.30 -23.61 -1.96
N LEU A 315 17.63 -24.76 -1.75
CA LEU A 315 16.17 -24.85 -1.71
C LEU A 315 15.55 -24.21 -0.45
N LEU A 316 16.33 -24.15 0.62
CA LEU A 316 15.92 -23.63 1.94
C LEU A 316 16.42 -22.21 2.21
N THR A 317 17.28 -21.68 1.36
CA THR A 317 17.80 -20.33 1.51
C THR A 317 16.66 -19.33 1.24
N PRO A 318 16.40 -18.37 2.15
CA PRO A 318 15.41 -17.33 1.93
C PRO A 318 15.68 -16.55 0.63
N LEU A 319 14.72 -16.58 -0.29
CA LEU A 319 14.71 -15.74 -1.49
C LEU A 319 14.18 -14.34 -1.17
N PHE A 320 13.31 -14.26 -0.16
CA PHE A 320 12.79 -13.02 0.39
C PHE A 320 12.49 -13.19 1.87
N ASN A 321 12.74 -12.15 2.65
CA ASN A 321 12.34 -12.05 4.05
C ASN A 321 11.80 -10.65 4.30
N ASP A 322 10.56 -10.55 4.76
CA ASP A 322 9.97 -9.25 5.12
C ASP A 322 10.57 -8.77 6.44
N SER A 323 11.59 -7.91 6.34
CA SER A 323 12.23 -7.32 7.51
C SER A 323 11.27 -6.48 8.37
N ALA A 324 10.17 -5.96 7.79
CA ALA A 324 9.20 -5.15 8.51
C ALA A 324 8.29 -5.98 9.41
N ALA A 325 8.05 -7.25 9.07
CA ALA A 325 7.29 -8.21 9.87
C ALA A 325 8.06 -8.72 11.11
N GLY A 326 9.30 -8.28 11.31
CA GLY A 326 10.09 -8.57 12.50
C GLY A 326 10.43 -10.05 12.67
N PRO A 327 10.66 -10.54 13.90
CA PRO A 327 11.14 -11.91 14.15
C PRO A 327 10.10 -13.01 13.85
N HIS A 328 8.87 -12.64 13.51
CA HIS A 328 7.80 -13.57 13.14
C HIS A 328 7.58 -13.66 11.62
N ALA A 329 8.37 -12.94 10.83
CA ALA A 329 8.34 -13.02 9.37
C ALA A 329 8.70 -14.45 8.92
N THR A 330 7.83 -15.06 8.11
CA THR A 330 8.14 -16.34 7.48
C THR A 330 8.78 -16.06 6.12
N PRO A 331 10.03 -16.51 5.87
CA PRO A 331 10.71 -16.24 4.62
C PRO A 331 10.04 -16.98 3.45
N VAL A 332 10.19 -16.47 2.23
CA VAL A 332 9.84 -17.21 1.02
C VAL A 332 11.09 -18.00 0.59
N MET A 333 10.99 -19.32 0.56
CA MET A 333 12.08 -20.23 0.15
C MET A 333 11.78 -20.83 -1.22
N ALA A 334 12.83 -21.22 -1.97
CA ALA A 334 12.65 -21.85 -3.28
C ALA A 334 11.82 -23.14 -3.20
N LEU A 335 11.97 -23.95 -2.16
CA LEU A 335 11.15 -25.15 -1.94
C LEU A 335 9.67 -24.85 -1.74
N GLY A 336 9.32 -23.63 -1.33
CA GLY A 336 7.94 -23.18 -1.19
C GLY A 336 7.31 -22.68 -2.50
N LEU A 337 8.03 -22.68 -3.62
CA LEU A 337 7.57 -22.11 -4.89
C LEU A 337 7.07 -23.18 -5.86
N LYS A 338 5.97 -22.89 -6.57
CA LYS A 338 5.36 -23.72 -7.60
C LYS A 338 6.35 -24.07 -8.71
N LYS A 339 7.14 -23.11 -9.22
CA LYS A 339 8.13 -23.37 -10.28
C LYS A 339 9.16 -24.44 -9.88
N THR A 340 9.55 -24.49 -8.60
CA THR A 340 10.44 -25.54 -8.07
C THR A 340 9.76 -26.89 -8.11
N TRP A 341 8.49 -26.98 -7.69
CA TRP A 341 7.74 -28.22 -7.69
C TRP A 341 7.44 -28.74 -9.10
N GLU A 342 7.18 -27.85 -10.06
CA GLU A 342 7.04 -28.20 -11.48
C GLU A 342 8.29 -28.92 -12.02
N HIS A 343 9.48 -28.59 -11.50
CA HIS A 343 10.77 -29.18 -11.89
C HIS A 343 11.36 -30.18 -10.87
N MET A 344 10.57 -30.57 -9.86
CA MET A 344 11.08 -31.31 -8.70
C MET A 344 11.74 -32.65 -9.06
N ASP A 345 11.30 -33.35 -10.11
CA ASP A 345 11.92 -34.62 -10.50
C ASP A 345 13.41 -34.45 -10.82
N LYS A 346 13.76 -33.37 -11.53
CA LYS A 346 15.15 -33.05 -11.86
C LYS A 346 15.92 -32.51 -10.66
N VAL A 347 15.28 -31.71 -9.82
CA VAL A 347 15.87 -31.24 -8.55
C VAL A 347 16.25 -32.45 -7.68
N ALA A 348 15.32 -33.39 -7.50
CA ALA A 348 15.53 -34.60 -6.72
C ALA A 348 16.64 -35.49 -7.30
N GLU A 349 16.70 -35.65 -8.64
CA GLU A 349 17.77 -36.38 -9.31
C GLU A 349 19.15 -35.78 -9.04
N VAL A 350 19.27 -34.45 -9.14
CA VAL A 350 20.53 -33.73 -8.88
C VAL A 350 20.94 -33.90 -7.41
N LEU A 351 20.04 -33.67 -6.46
CA LEU A 351 20.32 -33.84 -5.03
C LEU A 351 20.77 -35.27 -4.72
N LYS A 352 20.08 -36.27 -5.28
CA LYS A 352 20.40 -37.69 -5.10
C LYS A 352 21.78 -38.03 -5.64
N SER A 353 22.20 -37.44 -6.76
CA SER A 353 23.56 -37.62 -7.30
C SER A 353 24.66 -37.13 -6.36
N LYS A 354 24.32 -36.22 -5.43
CA LYS A 354 25.19 -35.70 -4.37
C LYS A 354 25.03 -36.39 -3.02
N GLY A 355 24.14 -37.38 -2.92
CA GLY A 355 23.80 -38.03 -1.66
C GLY A 355 22.90 -37.20 -0.75
N GLU A 356 22.28 -36.14 -1.27
CA GLU A 356 21.29 -35.33 -0.55
C GLU A 356 19.87 -35.79 -0.91
N VAL A 357 18.96 -35.75 0.06
CA VAL A 357 17.56 -36.16 -0.12
C VAL A 357 16.68 -35.17 0.61
N ILE A 358 15.58 -34.76 -0.03
CA ILE A 358 14.54 -33.94 0.60
C ILE A 358 13.80 -34.82 1.61
N LYS A 359 13.90 -34.49 2.89
CA LYS A 359 13.26 -35.22 3.98
C LYS A 359 11.95 -34.57 4.40
N LEU A 360 11.14 -35.30 5.16
CA LEU A 360 9.88 -34.79 5.72
C LEU A 360 10.11 -33.52 6.55
N GLU A 361 11.17 -33.47 7.35
CA GLU A 361 11.51 -32.28 8.14
C GLU A 361 11.77 -31.05 7.27
N THR A 362 12.39 -31.23 6.10
CA THR A 362 12.59 -30.16 5.12
C THR A 362 11.24 -29.66 4.58
N LEU A 363 10.29 -30.56 4.33
CA LEU A 363 8.97 -30.21 3.81
C LEU A 363 8.08 -29.50 4.85
N ARG A 364 8.35 -29.70 6.15
CA ARG A 364 7.67 -29.00 7.24
C ARG A 364 8.06 -27.53 7.37
N ALA A 365 9.18 -27.12 6.79
CA ALA A 365 9.65 -25.75 6.88
C ALA A 365 8.60 -24.76 6.34
N PRO A 366 8.22 -23.72 7.11
CA PRO A 366 7.23 -22.74 6.70
C PRO A 366 7.83 -21.81 5.64
N SER A 367 7.06 -21.48 4.61
CA SER A 367 7.46 -20.59 3.53
C SER A 367 6.35 -19.60 3.19
N GLY A 368 6.68 -18.33 2.99
CA GLY A 368 5.74 -17.30 2.58
C GLY A 368 4.88 -16.71 3.71
N ASN A 369 4.11 -15.68 3.38
CA ASN A 369 3.49 -14.78 4.36
C ASN A 369 2.44 -15.47 5.24
N ASP A 370 1.80 -16.52 4.72
CA ASP A 370 0.78 -17.27 5.46
C ASP A 370 1.33 -18.32 6.44
N GLY A 371 2.66 -18.50 6.49
CA GLY A 371 3.28 -19.45 7.41
C GLY A 371 3.09 -20.92 7.02
N GLU A 372 2.53 -21.20 5.84
CA GLU A 372 2.28 -22.56 5.38
C GLU A 372 3.57 -23.32 5.11
N SER A 373 3.59 -24.61 5.44
CA SER A 373 4.73 -25.48 5.16
C SER A 373 4.91 -25.70 3.66
N CYS A 374 6.15 -25.97 3.23
CA CYS A 374 6.45 -26.37 1.85
C CYS A 374 5.60 -27.59 1.42
N LEU A 375 5.27 -28.48 2.36
CA LEU A 375 4.35 -29.61 2.19
C LEU A 375 2.94 -29.17 1.77
N ILE A 376 2.33 -28.22 2.49
CA ILE A 376 0.99 -27.70 2.17
C ILE A 376 1.01 -26.98 0.82
N LYS A 377 2.06 -26.20 0.55
CA LYS A 377 2.20 -25.51 -0.74
C LYS A 377 2.32 -26.49 -1.91
N ALA A 378 3.12 -27.54 -1.77
CA ALA A 378 3.23 -28.60 -2.80
C ALA A 378 1.86 -29.22 -3.13
N ALA A 379 1.04 -29.47 -2.09
CA ALA A 379 -0.32 -29.96 -2.26
C ALA A 379 -1.23 -28.95 -2.97
N LYS A 380 -1.18 -27.66 -2.60
CA LYS A 380 -1.92 -26.59 -3.30
C LYS A 380 -1.54 -26.47 -4.77
N TYR A 381 -0.28 -26.74 -5.11
CA TYR A 381 0.21 -26.75 -6.49
C TYR A 381 -0.11 -28.03 -7.26
N GLY A 382 -0.79 -29.01 -6.64
CA GLY A 382 -1.13 -30.29 -7.25
C GLY A 382 0.06 -31.22 -7.46
N GLN A 383 1.11 -31.07 -6.65
CA GLN A 383 2.39 -31.80 -6.77
C GLN A 383 2.59 -32.79 -5.59
N PHE A 384 1.49 -33.21 -4.98
CA PHE A 384 1.53 -34.08 -3.79
C PHE A 384 1.97 -35.52 -4.11
N ASP A 385 1.76 -35.98 -5.33
CA ASP A 385 2.35 -37.22 -5.84
C ASP A 385 3.89 -37.22 -5.73
N LYS A 386 4.53 -36.10 -6.09
CA LYS A 386 5.98 -35.93 -5.94
C LYS A 386 6.42 -35.93 -4.50
N VAL A 387 5.65 -35.31 -3.60
CA VAL A 387 5.88 -35.42 -2.15
C VAL A 387 5.87 -36.89 -1.71
N MET A 388 4.86 -37.66 -2.11
CA MET A 388 4.75 -39.08 -1.75
C MET A 388 5.90 -39.91 -2.29
N MET A 389 6.40 -39.62 -3.50
CA MET A 389 7.61 -40.24 -4.04
C MET A 389 8.84 -39.94 -3.18
N LEU A 390 9.07 -38.67 -2.83
CA LEU A 390 10.20 -38.25 -1.98
C LEU A 390 10.18 -38.96 -0.63
N LEU A 391 9.02 -39.02 0.04
CA LEU A 391 8.86 -39.70 1.33
C LEU A 391 9.12 -41.21 1.22
N LYS A 392 8.66 -41.83 0.14
CA LYS A 392 8.92 -43.26 -0.12
C LYS A 392 10.40 -43.54 -0.33
N GLU A 393 11.11 -42.67 -1.04
CA GLU A 393 12.56 -42.80 -1.25
C GLU A 393 13.36 -42.56 0.04
N SER A 394 12.92 -41.64 0.90
CA SER A 394 13.56 -41.38 2.20
C SER A 394 13.16 -42.39 3.28
N GLY A 395 12.10 -43.18 3.07
CA GLY A 395 11.55 -44.12 4.04
C GLY A 395 10.81 -43.45 5.19
N GLU A 396 10.38 -42.20 4.99
CA GLU A 396 9.65 -41.41 5.98
C GLU A 396 8.15 -41.43 5.72
N TYR A 397 7.37 -41.06 6.74
CA TYR A 397 5.93 -41.03 6.62
C TYR A 397 5.33 -39.85 7.38
N LEU A 398 4.25 -39.31 6.81
CA LEU A 398 3.41 -38.26 7.41
C LEU A 398 2.81 -38.73 8.74
N THR A 399 2.90 -37.86 9.75
CA THR A 399 2.27 -38.01 11.05
C THR A 399 0.83 -37.49 11.04
N ASP A 400 0.10 -37.69 12.13
CA ASP A 400 -1.23 -37.13 12.29
C ASP A 400 -1.21 -35.60 12.34
N GLU A 401 -0.16 -35.02 12.94
CA GLU A 401 0.08 -33.58 12.96
C GLU A 401 0.27 -33.04 11.53
N ASP A 402 1.09 -33.70 10.70
CA ASP A 402 1.30 -33.28 9.30
C ASP A 402 0.01 -33.26 8.48
N LEU A 403 -0.93 -34.16 8.80
CA LEU A 403 -2.18 -34.33 8.05
C LEU A 403 -3.29 -33.41 8.54
N LEU A 404 -3.42 -33.22 9.86
CA LEU A 404 -4.59 -32.59 10.49
C LEU A 404 -4.32 -31.22 11.10
N GLN A 405 -3.06 -30.87 11.40
CA GLN A 405 -2.75 -29.59 12.02
C GLN A 405 -2.68 -28.47 10.96
N PRO A 406 -3.50 -27.41 11.07
CA PRO A 406 -3.37 -26.26 10.18
C PRO A 406 -2.13 -25.43 10.57
N ALA A 407 -1.55 -24.74 9.58
CA ALA A 407 -0.37 -23.88 9.79
C ALA A 407 -0.64 -22.68 10.70
N LYS A 408 -1.89 -22.18 10.71
CA LYS A 408 -2.37 -21.10 11.56
C LYS A 408 -3.79 -21.38 12.05
N GLU A 409 -4.20 -20.72 13.12
CA GLU A 409 -5.56 -20.82 13.64
C GLU A 409 -6.58 -20.42 12.56
N GLY A 410 -7.60 -21.27 12.35
CA GLY A 410 -8.58 -21.09 11.27
C GLY A 410 -8.06 -21.40 9.85
N GLY A 411 -6.80 -21.80 9.69
CA GLY A 411 -6.21 -22.24 8.43
C GLY A 411 -6.65 -23.65 8.02
N LYS A 412 -6.27 -24.07 6.80
CA LYS A 412 -6.54 -25.41 6.28
C LYS A 412 -5.43 -26.37 6.68
N SER A 413 -5.79 -27.60 7.04
CA SER A 413 -4.84 -28.70 7.20
C SER A 413 -4.39 -29.22 5.83
N LEU A 414 -3.32 -30.03 5.79
CA LEU A 414 -2.91 -30.72 4.56
C LEU A 414 -4.06 -31.58 4.01
N LEU A 415 -4.77 -32.31 4.87
CA LEU A 415 -5.88 -33.16 4.45
C LEU A 415 -7.04 -32.34 3.86
N ASP A 416 -7.30 -31.14 4.36
CA ASP A 416 -8.29 -30.22 3.76
C ASP A 416 -7.86 -29.81 2.35
N VAL A 417 -6.59 -29.44 2.17
CA VAL A 417 -6.04 -29.04 0.88
C VAL A 417 -6.09 -30.19 -0.13
N LEU A 418 -5.71 -31.41 0.27
CA LEU A 418 -5.75 -32.59 -0.62
C LEU A 418 -7.18 -32.94 -1.08
N GLN A 419 -8.16 -32.71 -0.20
CA GLN A 419 -9.57 -32.91 -0.52
C GLN A 419 -10.12 -31.90 -1.51
N GLU A 420 -9.63 -30.66 -1.49
CA GLU A 420 -10.06 -29.58 -2.38
C GLU A 420 -9.34 -29.58 -3.73
N THR A 421 -8.08 -30.01 -3.74
CA THR A 421 -7.23 -30.13 -4.94
C THR A 421 -7.35 -31.48 -5.65
N ASP A 422 -8.27 -32.34 -5.20
CA ASP A 422 -8.48 -33.70 -5.70
C ASP A 422 -7.20 -34.58 -5.73
N SER A 423 -6.28 -34.33 -4.79
CA SER A 423 -4.97 -34.98 -4.73
C SER A 423 -4.91 -36.18 -3.77
N LEU A 424 -6.04 -36.58 -3.18
CA LEU A 424 -6.13 -37.75 -2.29
C LEU A 424 -5.67 -39.06 -2.94
N GLN A 425 -5.79 -39.18 -4.27
CA GLN A 425 -5.37 -40.39 -4.99
C GLN A 425 -3.89 -40.72 -4.77
N ALA A 426 -3.03 -39.72 -4.62
CA ALA A 426 -1.60 -39.91 -4.37
C ALA A 426 -1.33 -40.59 -3.01
N MET A 427 -2.28 -40.56 -2.06
CA MET A 427 -2.19 -41.31 -0.80
C MET A 427 -2.54 -42.79 -0.97
N MET A 428 -3.05 -43.23 -2.12
CA MET A 428 -3.55 -44.61 -2.32
C MET A 428 -2.44 -45.62 -2.68
N ASP A 429 -1.26 -45.51 -2.05
CA ASP A 429 -0.15 -46.46 -2.21
C ASP A 429 -0.12 -47.46 -1.04
N THR A 430 -0.23 -48.76 -1.36
CA THR A 430 -0.16 -49.84 -0.36
C THR A 430 1.17 -49.85 0.39
N GLY A 431 2.29 -49.61 -0.30
CA GLY A 431 3.62 -49.63 0.30
C GLY A 431 3.83 -48.53 1.34
N TYR A 432 3.11 -47.42 1.21
CA TYR A 432 3.18 -46.30 2.15
C TYR A 432 2.40 -46.55 3.45
N TRP A 433 1.33 -47.35 3.41
CA TRP A 433 0.45 -47.62 4.55
C TRP A 433 0.63 -49.01 5.16
N SER A 434 1.44 -49.89 4.56
CA SER A 434 1.71 -51.23 5.09
C SER A 434 2.26 -51.15 6.53
N GLY A 435 1.53 -51.71 7.49
CA GLY A 435 1.86 -51.65 8.93
C GLY A 435 1.34 -50.40 9.66
N ARG A 436 0.61 -49.52 8.97
CA ARG A 436 0.02 -48.28 9.50
C ARG A 436 -1.45 -48.12 9.10
N SER A 437 -2.16 -49.23 8.92
CA SER A 437 -3.57 -49.23 8.50
C SER A 437 -4.49 -48.55 9.51
N GLU A 438 -4.12 -48.54 10.79
CA GLU A 438 -4.85 -47.81 11.83
C GLU A 438 -4.83 -46.30 11.59
N GLN A 439 -3.67 -45.72 11.29
CA GLN A 439 -3.54 -44.30 10.95
C GLN A 439 -4.32 -43.94 9.69
N LEU A 440 -4.24 -44.80 8.66
CA LEU A 440 -5.00 -44.64 7.42
C LEU A 440 -6.51 -44.53 7.71
N VAL A 441 -7.05 -45.33 8.62
CA VAL A 441 -8.47 -45.28 8.98
C VAL A 441 -8.78 -44.09 9.89
N ASN A 442 -8.09 -43.99 11.02
CA ASN A 442 -8.45 -43.07 12.11
C ASN A 442 -8.12 -41.61 11.77
N THR A 443 -7.05 -41.37 11.02
CA THR A 443 -6.58 -40.03 10.67
C THR A 443 -7.10 -39.61 9.31
N VAL A 444 -6.95 -40.45 8.28
CA VAL A 444 -7.34 -40.05 6.91
C VAL A 444 -8.83 -40.27 6.69
N TRP A 445 -9.31 -41.51 6.73
CA TRP A 445 -10.69 -41.83 6.33
C TRP A 445 -11.76 -41.14 7.16
N LEU A 446 -11.63 -41.15 8.49
CA LEU A 446 -12.63 -40.55 9.37
C LEU A 446 -12.78 -39.04 9.14
N ASN A 447 -11.68 -38.35 8.80
CA ASN A 447 -11.65 -36.90 8.57
C ASN A 447 -11.95 -36.49 7.11
N LEU A 448 -12.22 -37.44 6.21
CA LEU A 448 -12.70 -37.11 4.87
C LEU A 448 -14.14 -36.57 4.90
N LYS A 449 -14.41 -35.55 4.08
CA LYS A 449 -15.76 -35.06 3.73
C LYS A 449 -16.55 -36.17 3.03
N ASP A 450 -17.87 -36.20 3.23
CA ASP A 450 -18.74 -37.29 2.76
C ASP A 450 -18.69 -37.53 1.24
N MET A 451 -18.52 -36.45 0.46
CA MET A 451 -18.34 -36.54 -0.99
C MET A 451 -17.07 -37.33 -1.34
N ASN A 452 -15.96 -37.07 -0.66
CA ASN A 452 -14.70 -37.77 -0.86
C ASN A 452 -14.75 -39.21 -0.34
N LYS A 453 -15.41 -39.45 0.80
CA LYS A 453 -15.72 -40.82 1.26
C LYS A 453 -16.49 -41.60 0.21
N THR A 454 -17.45 -40.97 -0.46
CA THR A 454 -18.23 -41.62 -1.51
C THR A 454 -17.38 -41.91 -2.74
N LYS A 455 -16.59 -40.93 -3.21
CA LYS A 455 -15.71 -41.05 -4.38
C LYS A 455 -14.65 -42.14 -4.21
N TYR A 456 -13.94 -42.14 -3.08
CA TYR A 456 -12.76 -42.99 -2.85
C TYR A 456 -13.07 -44.29 -2.08
N LYS A 457 -14.35 -44.62 -1.84
CA LYS A 457 -14.76 -45.75 -0.99
C LYS A 457 -14.15 -47.09 -1.38
N ASP A 458 -14.28 -47.45 -2.65
CA ASP A 458 -13.87 -48.77 -3.12
C ASP A 458 -12.35 -48.88 -3.17
N GLU A 459 -11.67 -47.83 -3.62
CA GLU A 459 -10.21 -47.75 -3.66
C GLU A 459 -9.61 -47.83 -2.25
N PHE A 460 -10.20 -47.11 -1.29
CA PHE A 460 -9.79 -47.15 0.11
C PHE A 460 -9.99 -48.54 0.73
N ARG A 461 -11.11 -49.21 0.43
CA ARG A 461 -11.37 -50.58 0.89
C ARG A 461 -10.33 -51.57 0.32
N VAL A 462 -10.00 -51.42 -0.97
CA VAL A 462 -8.97 -52.24 -1.63
C VAL A 462 -7.61 -51.99 -1.01
N LEU A 463 -7.24 -50.72 -0.78
CA LEU A 463 -6.00 -50.34 -0.13
C LEU A 463 -5.88 -50.96 1.26
N LEU A 464 -6.89 -50.78 2.12
CA LEU A 464 -6.91 -51.33 3.47
C LEU A 464 -6.74 -52.85 3.48
N THR A 465 -7.43 -53.54 2.57
CA THR A 465 -7.32 -55.00 2.42
C THR A 465 -5.89 -55.40 2.07
N LYS A 466 -5.26 -54.72 1.10
CA LYS A 466 -3.88 -54.99 0.70
C LYS A 466 -2.89 -54.70 1.83
N CYS A 467 -3.03 -53.57 2.54
CA CYS A 467 -2.16 -53.23 3.67
C CYS A 467 -2.24 -54.28 4.80
N ASN A 468 -3.45 -54.78 5.10
CA ASN A 468 -3.62 -55.84 6.10
C ASN A 468 -3.01 -57.17 5.63
N ILE A 469 -3.13 -57.53 4.35
CA ILE A 469 -2.48 -58.73 3.79
C ILE A 469 -0.94 -58.61 3.86
N GLU A 470 -0.38 -57.45 3.54
CA GLU A 470 1.07 -57.22 3.62
C GLU A 470 1.58 -57.24 5.06
N ALA A 471 0.82 -56.69 6.01
CA ALA A 471 1.15 -56.77 7.42
C ALA A 471 1.22 -58.23 7.92
N LEU A 472 0.32 -59.10 7.43
CA LEU A 472 0.33 -60.54 7.75
C LEU A 472 1.50 -61.30 7.09
N LYS A 473 2.10 -60.78 6.02
CA LYS A 473 3.23 -61.40 5.32
C LYS A 473 4.60 -61.09 5.96
N LYS A 474 4.71 -60.01 6.76
CA LYS A 474 5.93 -59.75 7.54
C LYS A 474 5.94 -60.69 8.75
N PRO A 475 6.92 -61.60 8.89
CA PRO A 475 6.96 -62.51 10.02
C PRO A 475 7.13 -61.72 11.32
N SER A 476 6.28 -61.99 12.30
CA SER A 476 6.53 -61.65 13.70
C SER A 476 7.85 -62.32 14.13
N GLY A 477 8.94 -61.54 14.15
CA GLY A 477 10.15 -61.91 14.88
C GLY A 477 9.84 -62.09 16.37
N PRO A 478 10.64 -62.88 17.10
CA PRO A 478 10.20 -63.56 18.31
C PRO A 478 9.78 -62.57 19.40
N THR A 479 8.57 -62.77 19.90
CA THR A 479 8.14 -62.35 21.24
C THR A 479 9.27 -62.62 22.23
N ALA A 480 9.81 -61.55 22.81
CA ALA A 480 10.66 -61.65 23.98
C ALA A 480 9.90 -62.43 25.06
N SER A 481 10.49 -63.55 25.47
CA SER A 481 10.06 -64.35 26.62
C SER A 481 10.06 -63.48 27.88
N LEU A 482 9.00 -63.67 28.68
CA LEU A 482 8.73 -63.24 30.07
C LEU A 482 9.82 -62.48 30.83
#